data_AF-A0A949D9B1-F1
#
_entry.id   AF-A0A949D9B1-F1
#
_cell.length_a   1.000
_cell.length_b   1.000
_cell.length_c   1.000
_cell.angle_alpha   90.00
_cell.angle_beta   90.00
_cell.angle_gamma   90.00
#
_symmetry.space_group_name_H-M   'P 1'
#
loop_
_entity.id
_entity.type
_entity.pdbx_description
1 polymer ?
#
loop_
_entity_poly.entity_id
_entity_poly.type
_entity_poly.pdbx_seq_one_letter_code
_entity_poly.pdbx_strand_id
1 'polypeptide(L)'
;MRNILGSLALALTAACTVAAAPDLEPESELQPDRLGAEVQTLPGFDQWGTGEGAYAFHRLTATCDTLIHAHGRNAASGLWRMPIGEVVVGEPELAADGSALVRLTCRDGSACIRQGALDATPDRVREHAVPFGTPDLARAYSDRVAKLRDACRQYL
;
A
#
# COMPACT_ATOMS: atom_id res chain seq x y z
N MET A 1 69.55 10.28 7.48
CA MET A 1 69.44 8.90 6.95
C MET A 1 68.18 8.82 6.10
N ARG A 2 68.35 8.43 4.83
CA ARG A 2 67.35 8.19 3.78
C ARG A 2 66.71 6.81 3.97
N ASN A 3 65.43 6.64 3.64
CA ASN A 3 64.76 5.39 3.20
C ASN A 3 63.39 5.82 2.60
N ILE A 4 63.25 6.04 1.29
CA ILE A 4 63.07 5.12 0.15
C ILE A 4 61.75 4.33 0.19
N LEU A 5 60.82 4.81 -0.66
CA LEU A 5 59.94 4.15 -1.64
C LEU A 5 59.27 2.81 -1.31
N GLY A 6 57.97 2.75 -1.65
CA GLY A 6 57.30 1.49 -1.96
C GLY A 6 55.80 1.62 -2.25
N SER A 7 55.40 2.42 -3.24
CA SER A 7 54.02 2.39 -3.75
C SER A 7 53.85 1.17 -4.67
N LEU A 8 53.19 0.13 -4.17
CA LEU A 8 52.79 -1.03 -4.96
C LEU A 8 51.43 -0.74 -5.61
N ALA A 9 51.43 -0.37 -6.89
CA ALA A 9 50.20 -0.29 -7.69
C ALA A 9 49.88 -1.68 -8.24
N LEU A 10 48.88 -2.35 -7.66
CA LEU A 10 48.30 -3.56 -8.23
C LEU A 10 47.31 -3.16 -9.33
N ALA A 11 47.67 -3.41 -10.59
CA ALA A 11 46.73 -3.35 -11.72
C ALA A 11 45.98 -4.69 -11.80
N LEU A 12 44.70 -4.71 -11.36
CA LEU A 12 43.80 -5.83 -11.63
C LEU A 12 43.24 -5.68 -13.06
N THR A 13 43.74 -6.50 -13.98
CA THR A 13 43.10 -6.73 -15.28
C THR A 13 41.98 -7.76 -15.11
N ALA A 14 40.74 -7.28 -14.96
CA ALA A 14 39.56 -8.14 -15.03
C ALA A 14 39.24 -8.43 -16.50
N ALA A 15 39.47 -9.67 -16.93
CA ALA A 15 39.06 -10.18 -18.23
C ALA A 15 37.53 -10.35 -18.24
N CYS A 16 36.84 -9.64 -19.12
CA CYS A 16 35.42 -9.87 -19.39
C CYS A 16 35.27 -11.16 -20.22
N THR A 17 34.92 -12.27 -19.57
CA THR A 17 34.33 -13.42 -20.25
C THR A 17 32.92 -13.05 -20.71
N VAL A 18 32.74 -12.89 -22.03
CA VAL A 18 31.42 -12.83 -22.67
C VAL A 18 30.81 -14.23 -22.59
N ALA A 19 29.84 -14.41 -21.70
CA ALA A 19 28.99 -15.60 -21.70
C ALA A 19 28.05 -15.51 -22.91
N ALA A 20 28.07 -16.57 -23.74
CA ALA A 20 27.11 -16.73 -24.82
C ALA A 20 25.68 -16.74 -24.25
N ALA A 21 24.79 -15.97 -24.86
CA ALA A 21 23.37 -15.95 -24.50
C ALA A 21 22.76 -17.35 -24.74
N PRO A 22 21.94 -17.86 -23.81
CA PRO A 22 21.21 -19.10 -24.05
C PRO A 22 20.20 -18.91 -25.18
N ASP A 23 20.11 -19.94 -26.04
CA ASP A 23 19.13 -20.05 -27.12
C ASP A 23 17.71 -19.80 -26.58
N LEU A 24 17.03 -18.83 -27.18
CA LEU A 24 15.63 -18.55 -26.89
C LEU A 24 14.79 -19.67 -27.51
N GLU A 25 14.18 -20.49 -26.65
CA GLU A 25 13.17 -21.48 -27.02
C GLU A 25 12.03 -20.80 -27.82
N PRO A 26 11.45 -21.49 -28.82
CA PRO A 26 10.43 -20.92 -29.69
C PRO A 26 9.19 -20.48 -28.91
N GLU A 27 8.70 -19.31 -29.29
CA GLU A 27 7.53 -18.64 -28.75
C GLU A 27 6.34 -19.61 -28.73
N SER A 28 5.97 -20.04 -27.52
CA SER A 28 4.73 -20.76 -27.27
C SER A 28 3.57 -19.90 -27.75
N GLU A 29 2.96 -20.30 -28.87
CA GLU A 29 1.77 -19.67 -29.44
C GLU A 29 0.72 -19.44 -28.34
N LEU A 30 0.45 -18.17 -28.08
CA LEU A 30 -0.58 -17.72 -27.15
C LEU A 30 -1.93 -18.24 -27.69
N GLN A 31 -2.51 -19.26 -27.06
CA GLN A 31 -3.84 -19.74 -27.42
C GLN A 31 -4.88 -18.63 -27.13
N PRO A 32 -5.52 -18.03 -28.15
CA PRO A 32 -6.46 -16.91 -27.95
C PRO A 32 -7.80 -17.34 -27.33
N ASP A 33 -8.05 -18.65 -27.20
CA ASP A 33 -9.34 -19.21 -26.77
C ASP A 33 -9.53 -19.27 -25.25
N ARG A 34 -8.63 -18.68 -24.45
CA ARG A 34 -8.83 -18.49 -22.99
C ARG A 34 -9.24 -17.06 -22.59
N LEU A 35 -9.66 -16.22 -23.55
CA LEU A 35 -10.09 -14.83 -23.30
C LEU A 35 -11.53 -14.70 -22.76
N GLY A 36 -12.10 -15.76 -22.22
CA GLY A 36 -13.48 -15.79 -21.72
C GLY A 36 -13.64 -16.04 -20.22
N ALA A 37 -12.56 -15.98 -19.42
CA ALA A 37 -12.73 -15.96 -17.97
C ALA A 37 -13.37 -14.62 -17.59
N GLU A 38 -14.66 -14.67 -17.26
CA GLU A 38 -15.39 -13.54 -16.70
C GLU A 38 -14.57 -12.98 -15.54
N VAL A 39 -14.10 -11.74 -15.67
CA VAL A 39 -13.29 -11.08 -14.64
C VAL A 39 -14.21 -10.89 -13.45
N GLN A 40 -14.21 -11.84 -12.52
CA GLN A 40 -14.83 -11.68 -11.22
C GLN A 40 -14.05 -10.60 -10.48
N THR A 41 -14.50 -9.35 -10.60
CA THR A 41 -13.98 -8.27 -9.77
C THR A 41 -14.49 -8.51 -8.37
N LEU A 42 -13.61 -8.99 -7.48
CA LEU A 42 -13.89 -9.06 -6.06
C LEU A 42 -14.40 -7.69 -5.57
N PRO A 43 -15.33 -7.65 -4.60
CA PRO A 43 -15.79 -6.40 -4.02
C PRO A 43 -14.63 -5.50 -3.57
N GLY A 44 -14.77 -4.20 -3.84
CA GLY A 44 -13.76 -3.22 -3.46
C GLY A 44 -14.16 -1.80 -3.77
N PHE A 45 -13.32 -0.85 -3.36
CA PHE A 45 -13.46 0.54 -3.78
C PHE A 45 -12.11 1.25 -3.90
N ASP A 46 -12.12 2.33 -4.67
CA ASP A 46 -11.05 3.30 -4.80
C ASP A 46 -11.66 4.70 -4.73
N GLN A 47 -11.18 5.50 -3.78
CA GLN A 47 -11.67 6.84 -3.51
C GLN A 47 -10.48 7.80 -3.40
N TRP A 48 -10.52 8.85 -4.21
CA TRP A 48 -9.64 10.00 -4.08
C TRP A 48 -10.32 11.09 -3.24
N GLY A 49 -9.55 11.69 -2.34
CA GLY A 49 -9.97 12.75 -1.44
C GLY A 49 -10.76 12.25 -0.24
N THR A 50 -10.43 12.81 0.93
CA THR A 50 -11.25 12.74 2.15
C THR A 50 -11.90 14.09 2.49
N GLY A 51 -11.88 15.03 1.54
CA GLY A 51 -12.40 16.39 1.65
C GLY A 51 -11.66 17.36 0.71
N GLU A 52 -11.79 18.66 0.97
CA GLU A 52 -11.15 19.72 0.20
C GLU A 52 -9.74 20.10 0.71
N GLY A 53 -8.99 20.88 -0.07
CA GLY A 53 -7.69 21.42 0.36
C GLY A 53 -6.67 20.31 0.64
N ALA A 54 -6.13 20.26 1.87
CA ALA A 54 -5.19 19.22 2.27
C ALA A 54 -5.80 17.80 2.21
N TYR A 55 -7.11 17.67 2.47
CA TYR A 55 -7.82 16.40 2.45
C TYR A 55 -7.95 15.79 1.04
N ALA A 56 -7.78 16.60 -0.01
CA ALA A 56 -7.81 16.12 -1.40
C ALA A 56 -6.59 15.23 -1.75
N PHE A 57 -5.53 15.27 -0.95
CA PHE A 57 -4.32 14.48 -1.17
C PHE A 57 -4.34 13.10 -0.49
N HIS A 58 -5.50 12.68 0.02
CA HIS A 58 -5.69 11.36 0.58
C HIS A 58 -6.31 10.42 -0.46
N ARG A 59 -5.93 9.14 -0.45
CA ARG A 59 -6.58 8.09 -1.24
C ARG A 59 -6.90 6.92 -0.34
N LEU A 60 -8.11 6.40 -0.47
CA LEU A 60 -8.62 5.25 0.26
C LEU A 60 -8.96 4.15 -0.74
N THR A 61 -8.28 3.02 -0.64
CA THR A 61 -8.61 1.83 -1.45
C THR A 61 -8.89 0.66 -0.53
N ALA A 62 -9.82 -0.19 -0.94
CA ALA A 62 -10.19 -1.37 -0.17
C ALA A 62 -10.52 -2.55 -1.08
N THR A 63 -10.12 -3.73 -0.64
CA THR A 63 -10.47 -5.05 -1.22
C THR A 63 -10.97 -5.97 -0.09
N CYS A 64 -11.32 -7.22 -0.43
CA CYS A 64 -11.64 -8.23 0.58
C CYS A 64 -10.48 -8.61 1.49
N ASP A 65 -9.23 -8.23 1.16
CA ASP A 65 -8.05 -8.55 1.96
C ASP A 65 -7.52 -7.34 2.73
N THR A 66 -7.55 -6.15 2.11
CA THR A 66 -6.76 -5.01 2.57
C THR A 66 -7.54 -3.70 2.51
N LEU A 67 -7.41 -2.89 3.55
CA LEU A 67 -7.68 -1.45 3.53
C LEU A 67 -6.34 -0.71 3.36
N ILE A 68 -6.30 0.27 2.47
CA ILE A 68 -5.12 1.09 2.24
C ILE A 68 -5.51 2.56 2.36
N HIS A 69 -4.72 3.30 3.13
CA HIS A 69 -4.74 4.74 3.16
C HIS A 69 -3.39 5.26 2.62
N ALA A 70 -3.43 6.12 1.62
CA ALA A 70 -2.27 6.80 1.08
C ALA A 70 -2.44 8.32 1.23
N HIS A 71 -1.35 9.02 1.54
CA HIS A 71 -1.34 10.48 1.65
C HIS A 71 -0.21 11.10 0.82
N GLY A 72 -0.54 12.17 0.11
CA GLY A 72 0.36 12.87 -0.81
C GLY A 72 0.42 12.23 -2.19
N ARG A 73 1.09 12.91 -3.13
CA ARG A 73 1.33 12.37 -4.47
C ARG A 73 2.12 11.06 -4.37
N ASN A 74 1.60 10.00 -4.97
CA ASN A 74 2.19 8.65 -4.95
C ASN A 74 2.45 8.09 -3.54
N ALA A 75 1.65 8.47 -2.53
CA ALA A 75 1.86 8.06 -1.13
C ALA A 75 3.20 8.54 -0.53
N ALA A 76 3.81 9.59 -1.09
CA ALA A 76 5.10 10.12 -0.65
C ALA A 76 5.08 10.65 0.79
N SER A 77 3.91 11.03 1.31
CA SER A 77 3.74 11.53 2.67
C SER A 77 3.22 10.46 3.63
N GLY A 78 2.94 9.26 3.15
CA GLY A 78 2.56 8.13 3.98
C GLY A 78 1.71 7.10 3.25
N LEU A 79 1.93 5.84 3.60
CA LEU A 79 1.16 4.69 3.16
C LEU A 79 0.91 3.75 4.34
N TRP A 80 -0.35 3.42 4.55
CA TRP A 80 -0.80 2.49 5.58
C TRP A 80 -1.58 1.35 4.93
N ARG A 81 -1.10 0.12 5.10
CA ARG A 81 -1.74 -1.11 4.59
C ARG A 81 -2.21 -1.95 5.77
N MET A 82 -3.51 -2.22 5.80
CA MET A 82 -4.21 -2.81 6.94
C MET A 82 -4.97 -4.06 6.47
N PRO A 83 -4.73 -5.25 7.05
CA PRO A 83 -5.57 -6.42 6.73
C PRO A 83 -7.00 -6.15 7.19
N ILE A 84 -7.98 -6.16 6.28
CA ILE A 84 -9.35 -5.70 6.58
C ILE A 84 -10.02 -6.53 7.68
N GLY A 85 -9.64 -7.81 7.78
CA GLY A 85 -10.10 -8.75 8.79
C GLY A 85 -9.43 -8.59 10.16
N GLU A 86 -8.30 -7.90 10.24
CA GLU A 86 -7.53 -7.71 11.49
C GLU A 86 -7.76 -6.34 12.13
N VAL A 87 -8.29 -5.36 11.39
CA VAL A 87 -8.56 -4.02 11.93
C VAL A 87 -10.03 -3.83 12.33
N VAL A 88 -10.26 -3.00 13.35
CA VAL A 88 -11.56 -2.45 13.73
C VAL A 88 -11.60 -1.01 13.22
N VAL A 89 -12.72 -0.63 12.59
CA VAL A 89 -12.95 0.75 12.16
C VAL A 89 -13.79 1.40 13.25
N GLY A 90 -13.25 2.43 13.90
CA GLY A 90 -13.93 3.19 14.92
C GLY A 90 -14.99 4.12 14.35
N GLU A 91 -15.80 4.67 15.26
CA GLU A 91 -16.75 5.73 14.92
C GLU A 91 -16.01 7.03 14.54
N PRO A 92 -16.60 7.87 13.68
CA PRO A 92 -16.06 9.20 13.39
C PRO A 92 -15.92 10.07 14.65
N GLU A 93 -14.69 10.47 14.96
CA GLU A 93 -14.34 11.40 16.03
C GLU A 93 -14.42 12.84 15.48
N LEU A 94 -15.35 13.65 15.97
CA LEU A 94 -15.52 15.05 15.54
C LEU A 94 -14.42 15.94 16.13
N ALA A 95 -13.78 16.74 15.28
CA ALA A 95 -12.82 17.76 15.68
C ALA A 95 -13.50 19.13 15.85
N ALA A 96 -12.85 20.02 16.61
CA ALA A 96 -13.37 21.35 16.93
C ALA A 96 -13.52 22.27 15.70
N ASP A 97 -12.76 22.01 14.63
CA ASP A 97 -12.80 22.76 13.36
C ASP A 97 -13.87 22.25 12.38
N GLY A 98 -14.70 21.29 12.80
CA GLY A 98 -15.71 20.66 11.96
C GLY A 98 -15.20 19.52 11.07
N SER A 99 -13.91 19.18 11.14
CA SER A 99 -13.35 17.97 10.52
C SER A 99 -13.65 16.72 11.34
N ALA A 100 -13.27 15.55 10.85
CA ALA A 100 -13.40 14.30 11.58
C ALA A 100 -12.21 13.36 11.38
N LEU A 101 -12.00 12.45 12.32
CA LEU A 101 -11.04 11.36 12.23
C LEU A 101 -11.77 10.02 12.29
N VAL A 102 -11.33 9.05 11.51
CA VAL A 102 -11.72 7.63 11.70
C VAL A 102 -10.49 6.86 12.14
N ARG A 103 -10.54 6.30 13.35
CA ARG A 103 -9.47 5.49 13.90
C ARG A 103 -9.60 4.04 13.45
N LEU A 104 -8.52 3.48 12.94
CA LEU A 104 -8.37 2.06 12.60
C LEU A 104 -7.42 1.42 13.60
N THR A 105 -7.88 0.39 14.32
CA THR A 105 -7.11 -0.25 15.39
C THR A 105 -7.02 -1.74 15.15
N CYS A 106 -5.86 -2.35 15.36
CA CYS A 106 -5.71 -3.80 15.31
C CYS A 106 -6.57 -4.47 16.38
N ARG A 107 -7.39 -5.44 15.99
CA ARG A 107 -8.41 -6.08 16.82
C ARG A 107 -7.83 -6.77 18.05
N ASP A 108 -6.65 -7.36 17.92
CA ASP A 108 -5.95 -8.09 18.98
C ASP A 108 -4.96 -7.22 19.78
N GLY A 109 -4.89 -5.92 19.46
CA GLY A 109 -3.92 -5.00 20.05
C GLY A 109 -2.47 -5.17 19.55
N SER A 110 -2.23 -6.05 18.57
CA SER A 110 -0.93 -6.20 17.92
C SER A 110 -0.62 -5.03 16.99
N ALA A 111 0.61 -4.99 16.47
CA ALA A 111 0.99 -4.04 15.42
C ALA A 111 0.77 -4.69 14.04
N CYS A 112 -0.47 -4.66 13.55
CA CYS A 112 -0.88 -5.27 12.28
C CYS A 112 -0.85 -4.29 11.09
N ILE A 113 -0.85 -2.97 11.34
CA ILE A 113 -0.89 -1.94 10.30
C ILE A 113 0.52 -1.70 9.78
N ARG A 114 0.78 -2.01 8.52
CA ARG A 114 2.07 -1.70 7.87
C ARG A 114 2.11 -0.24 7.47
N GLN A 115 3.13 0.50 7.93
CA GLN A 115 3.32 1.93 7.68
C GLN A 115 4.65 2.20 6.96
N GLY A 116 4.64 3.17 6.04
CA GLY A 116 5.86 3.78 5.51
C GLY A 116 5.57 4.84 4.45
N ALA A 117 6.50 5.04 3.52
CA ALA A 117 6.40 6.02 2.45
C ALA A 117 6.62 5.34 1.09
N LEU A 118 5.87 5.78 0.06
CA LEU A 118 5.80 5.09 -1.23
C LEU A 118 5.46 3.60 -0.99
N ASP A 119 6.10 2.68 -1.72
CA ASP A 119 5.88 1.25 -1.53
C ASP A 119 6.61 0.63 -0.34
N ALA A 120 7.55 1.34 0.28
CA ALA A 120 8.27 0.86 1.46
C ALA A 120 7.39 0.98 2.70
N THR A 121 7.12 -0.14 3.38
CA THR A 121 6.41 -0.16 4.68
C THR A 121 7.23 -0.90 5.74
N PRO A 122 8.34 -0.32 6.22
CA PRO A 122 9.26 -1.00 7.14
C PRO A 122 8.65 -1.18 8.53
N ASP A 123 7.75 -0.30 8.94
CA ASP A 123 7.22 -0.24 10.29
C ASP A 123 5.84 -0.88 10.40
N ARG A 124 5.50 -1.29 11.62
CA ARG A 124 4.15 -1.71 11.97
C ARG A 124 3.64 -0.93 13.18
N VAL A 125 2.38 -0.51 13.12
CA VAL A 125 1.70 0.22 14.19
C VAL A 125 0.40 -0.48 14.59
N ARG A 126 -0.09 -0.16 15.79
CA ARG A 126 -1.31 -0.75 16.37
C ARG A 126 -2.57 0.01 16.00
N GLU A 127 -2.43 1.30 15.70
CA GLU A 127 -3.51 2.19 15.33
C GLU A 127 -3.07 3.18 14.26
N HIS A 128 -4.03 3.66 13.48
CA HIS A 128 -3.86 4.70 12.48
C HIS A 128 -5.15 5.53 12.37
N ALA A 129 -5.04 6.84 12.23
CA ALA A 129 -6.20 7.72 12.08
C ALA A 129 -6.24 8.28 10.65
N VAL A 130 -7.39 8.13 9.98
CA VAL A 130 -7.64 8.73 8.67
C VAL A 130 -8.40 10.05 8.86
N PRO A 131 -7.87 11.17 8.38
CA PRO A 131 -8.53 12.46 8.52
C PRO A 131 -9.53 12.71 7.39
N PHE A 132 -10.66 13.33 7.72
CA PHE A 132 -11.73 13.70 6.81
C PHE A 132 -12.12 15.16 6.99
N GLY A 133 -12.35 15.87 5.89
CA GLY A 133 -12.72 17.29 5.90
C GLY A 133 -14.09 17.54 6.51
N THR A 134 -14.96 16.52 6.60
CA THR A 134 -16.26 16.60 7.26
C THR A 134 -16.64 15.28 7.94
N PRO A 135 -17.57 15.30 8.93
CA PRO A 135 -18.02 14.08 9.60
C PRO A 135 -18.89 13.18 8.71
N ASP A 136 -19.58 13.75 7.72
CA ASP A 136 -20.36 12.96 6.75
C ASP A 136 -19.47 12.10 5.86
N LEU A 137 -18.32 12.63 5.43
CA LEU A 137 -17.35 11.85 4.66
C LEU A 137 -16.75 10.71 5.49
N ALA A 138 -16.46 10.96 6.76
CA ALA A 138 -15.99 9.94 7.71
C ALA A 138 -17.05 8.83 7.91
N ARG A 139 -18.32 9.19 8.11
CA ARG A 139 -19.43 8.24 8.21
C ARG A 139 -19.59 7.41 6.94
N ALA A 140 -19.60 8.07 5.78
CA ALA A 140 -19.74 7.39 4.49
C ALA A 140 -18.60 6.39 4.25
N TYR A 141 -17.38 6.72 4.68
CA TYR A 141 -16.26 5.79 4.64
C TYR A 141 -16.48 4.56 5.54
N SER A 142 -16.85 4.77 6.81
CA SER A 142 -17.12 3.67 7.75
C SER A 142 -18.23 2.75 7.24
N ASP A 143 -19.33 3.32 6.72
CA ASP A 143 -20.44 2.57 6.11
C ASP A 143 -19.98 1.76 4.90
N ARG A 144 -19.12 2.34 4.06
CA ARG A 144 -18.60 1.68 2.86
C ARG A 144 -17.69 0.50 3.22
N VAL A 145 -16.86 0.64 4.25
CA VAL A 145 -16.03 -0.46 4.77
C VAL A 145 -16.90 -1.56 5.39
N ALA A 146 -17.95 -1.21 6.14
CA ALA A 146 -18.89 -2.18 6.70
C ALA A 146 -19.59 -2.99 5.59
N LYS A 147 -20.14 -2.31 4.57
CA LYS A 147 -20.76 -2.96 3.41
C LYS A 147 -19.78 -3.85 2.65
N LEU A 148 -18.54 -3.41 2.48
CA LEU A 148 -17.49 -4.20 1.84
C LEU A 148 -17.21 -5.48 2.64
N ARG A 149 -17.05 -5.38 3.96
CA ARG A 149 -16.84 -6.55 4.83
C ARG A 149 -17.97 -7.57 4.70
N ASP A 150 -19.21 -7.10 4.71
CA ASP A 150 -20.37 -7.97 4.56
C ASP A 150 -20.39 -8.67 3.19
N ALA A 151 -20.09 -7.94 2.12
CA ALA A 151 -19.97 -8.52 0.77
C ALA A 151 -18.81 -9.52 0.65
N CYS A 152 -17.74 -9.33 1.41
CA CYS A 152 -16.56 -10.20 1.39
C CYS A 152 -16.70 -11.47 2.24
N ARG A 153 -17.71 -11.59 3.11
CA ARG A 153 -17.91 -12.78 3.95
C ARG A 153 -18.06 -14.08 3.17
N GLN A 154 -18.51 -14.01 1.92
CA GLN A 154 -18.64 -15.20 1.06
C GLN A 154 -17.30 -15.73 0.54
N TYR A 155 -16.20 -14.99 0.76
CA TYR A 155 -14.84 -15.33 0.32
C TYR A 155 -13.87 -15.59 1.49
N LEU A 156 -14.35 -15.49 2.73
CA LEU A 156 -13.61 -15.74 3.97
C LEU A 156 -14.07 -17.05 4.60
#